data_AF-A0ABD3ZN25-F1
#
_entry.id   AF-A0ABD3ZN25-F1
#
_cell.length_a   1.000
_cell.length_b   1.000
_cell.length_c   1.000
_cell.angle_alpha   90.00
_cell.angle_beta   90.00
_cell.angle_gamma   90.00
#
_symmetry.space_group_name_H-M   'P 1'
#
loop_
_entity.id
_entity.type
_entity.pdbx_description
1 polymer ?
#
loop_
_entity_poly.entity_id
_entity_poly.type
_entity_poly.pdbx_seq_one_letter_code
_entity_poly.pdbx_strand_id
1 'polypeptide(L)'
;MYLSDQPKMVKVLKKLQSMGGSIIVHGYTHAYRYSETGEGFEFWDAKADQPITSGNAEDPPSILEKEQDFPNEQAYHSYLEPFREKEETYTKQKLTRAIEDLTSSGLYPLAFEAPHYTMSDYGYQIASQYFTSIFGQVQLSSTTWKTSGAPPFVTAPSMLHGMTLYPETIGFVDTSKQNPLGEMEEHISQMIDFEGGVAGGFYHPYLGMKYLPELVDQMERIPDSEWLDLKKTKQTVKTDKVEIHTSGDGTIQVKNGVSAIDEFFDHHRQTPLEKALWILSAVVLLFVIMFVSYTFYLRATLKKRIFKERRSLG
;
A
#
# COMPACT_ATOMS: atom_id res chain seq x y z
N MET A 1 1.35 13.25 -0.66
CA MET A 1 2.78 13.00 -0.37
C MET A 1 3.06 11.59 -0.81
N TYR A 2 4.08 11.37 -1.63
CA TYR A 2 4.46 10.03 -2.07
C TYR A 2 5.64 9.50 -1.25
N LEU A 3 5.83 8.18 -1.23
CA LEU A 3 6.91 7.56 -0.47
C LEU A 3 8.31 7.94 -1.01
N SER A 4 8.43 8.05 -2.33
CA SER A 4 9.62 8.55 -3.05
C SER A 4 10.03 9.97 -2.64
N ASP A 5 9.08 10.81 -2.21
CA ASP A 5 9.35 12.15 -1.68
C ASP A 5 10.03 12.11 -0.28
N GLN A 6 10.09 10.92 0.34
CA GLN A 6 10.64 10.70 1.69
C GLN A 6 11.89 9.80 1.66
N PRO A 7 13.02 10.26 1.07
CA PRO A 7 14.22 9.43 0.87
C PRO A 7 14.84 8.91 2.16
N LYS A 8 14.70 9.66 3.27
CA LYS A 8 15.16 9.21 4.60
C LYS A 8 14.34 8.00 5.09
N MET A 9 13.01 8.04 4.91
CA MET A 9 12.12 6.93 5.27
C MET A 9 12.44 5.70 4.42
N VAL A 10 12.51 5.85 3.09
CA VAL A 10 12.85 4.75 2.17
C VAL A 10 14.17 4.09 2.56
N LYS A 11 15.19 4.89 2.90
CA LYS A 11 16.49 4.35 3.35
C LYS A 11 16.37 3.51 4.63
N VAL A 12 15.56 3.95 5.59
CA VAL A 12 15.30 3.19 6.83
C VAL A 12 14.56 1.90 6.53
N LEU A 13 13.48 1.94 5.75
CA LEU A 13 12.71 0.75 5.38
C LEU A 13 13.55 -0.27 4.61
N LYS A 14 14.40 0.18 3.67
CA LYS A 14 15.36 -0.71 2.99
C LYS A 14 16.34 -1.38 3.95
N LYS A 15 16.82 -0.62 4.93
CA LYS A 15 17.70 -1.17 5.97
C LYS A 15 16.97 -2.25 6.77
N LEU A 16 15.74 -1.98 7.23
CA LEU A 16 14.94 -2.96 7.96
C LEU A 16 14.69 -4.22 7.13
N GLN A 17 14.33 -4.06 5.85
CA GLN A 17 14.16 -5.18 4.92
C GLN A 17 15.44 -6.01 4.79
N SER A 18 16.61 -5.36 4.61
CA SER A 18 17.91 -6.05 4.52
C SER A 18 18.32 -6.76 5.81
N MET A 19 17.81 -6.31 6.96
CA MET A 19 18.08 -6.88 8.28
C MET A 19 17.15 -8.04 8.64
N GLY A 20 16.17 -8.37 7.80
CA GLY A 20 15.25 -9.46 8.10
C GLY A 20 13.77 -9.08 8.04
N GLY A 21 13.45 -7.78 8.14
CA GLY A 21 12.08 -7.30 8.13
C GLY A 21 11.35 -7.60 6.82
N SER A 22 10.03 -7.82 6.92
CA SER A 22 9.15 -7.94 5.76
C SER A 22 8.30 -6.67 5.64
N ILE A 23 8.00 -6.26 4.42
CA ILE A 23 7.11 -5.12 4.15
C ILE A 23 5.70 -5.67 3.94
N ILE A 24 4.71 -5.04 4.57
CA ILE A 24 3.29 -5.33 4.43
C ILE A 24 2.61 -4.06 3.92
N VAL A 25 1.72 -4.19 2.94
CA VAL A 25 0.92 -3.06 2.46
C VAL A 25 -0.16 -2.76 3.48
N HIS A 26 -0.18 -1.53 4.01
CA HIS A 26 -1.19 -1.06 4.95
C HIS A 26 -1.99 0.11 4.36
N GLY A 27 -2.57 -0.12 3.18
CA GLY A 27 -3.18 0.94 2.36
C GLY A 27 -2.17 1.79 1.57
N TYR A 28 -2.67 2.80 0.87
CA TYR A 28 -1.86 3.74 0.10
C TYR A 28 -1.89 5.15 0.69
N THR A 29 -3.07 5.65 1.07
CA THR A 29 -3.21 6.95 1.73
C THR A 29 -3.60 6.84 3.20
N HIS A 30 -4.03 5.66 3.65
CA HIS A 30 -4.53 5.43 5.01
C HIS A 30 -5.62 6.44 5.40
N ALA A 31 -6.47 6.73 4.41
CA ALA A 31 -7.54 7.71 4.50
C ALA A 31 -8.52 7.57 3.33
N TYR A 32 -9.80 7.80 3.64
CA TYR A 32 -10.86 8.04 2.68
C TYR A 32 -11.47 9.44 2.89
N ARG A 33 -11.58 10.20 1.79
CA ARG A 33 -11.99 11.62 1.76
C ARG A 33 -11.17 12.53 2.68
N TYR A 34 -11.85 13.33 3.51
CA TYR A 34 -11.30 14.35 4.41
C TYR A 34 -10.81 13.78 5.76
N SER A 35 -10.68 12.46 5.89
CA SER A 35 -10.06 11.89 7.10
C SER A 35 -8.57 12.24 7.11
N GLU A 36 -8.03 12.49 8.30
CA GLU A 36 -6.59 12.65 8.46
C GLU A 36 -5.88 11.37 8.01
N THR A 37 -4.81 11.52 7.23
CA THR A 37 -3.99 10.38 6.80
C THR A 37 -3.37 9.70 8.02
N GLY A 38 -3.59 8.40 8.18
CA GLY A 38 -3.09 7.63 9.33
C GLY A 38 -4.16 7.29 10.39
N GLU A 39 -5.35 7.88 10.28
CA GLU A 39 -6.49 7.61 11.16
C GLU A 39 -7.77 7.21 10.38
N GLY A 40 -7.66 7.04 9.06
CA GLY A 40 -8.80 6.89 8.18
C GLY A 40 -9.00 5.47 7.65
N PHE A 41 -10.26 5.08 7.53
CA PHE A 41 -10.70 3.83 6.92
C PHE A 41 -10.57 3.94 5.39
N GLU A 42 -9.45 3.52 4.81
CA GLU A 42 -9.18 3.74 3.38
C GLU A 42 -10.17 3.00 2.45
N PHE A 43 -10.62 1.81 2.85
CA PHE A 43 -11.48 0.95 2.04
C PHE A 43 -12.93 0.87 2.57
N TRP A 44 -13.33 1.83 3.40
CA TRP A 44 -14.68 1.92 3.95
C TRP A 44 -15.09 3.35 4.28
N ASP A 45 -16.32 3.74 3.99
CA ASP A 45 -16.85 5.05 4.37
C ASP A 45 -17.33 5.00 5.82
N ALA A 46 -16.44 5.25 6.77
CA ALA A 46 -16.78 5.22 8.20
C ALA A 46 -17.83 6.24 8.63
N LYS A 47 -18.03 7.34 7.88
CA LYS A 47 -19.06 8.34 8.20
C LYS A 47 -20.46 7.84 7.82
N ALA A 48 -20.57 7.19 6.66
CA ALA A 48 -21.83 6.62 6.19
C ALA A 48 -22.03 5.15 6.64
N ASP A 49 -20.99 4.53 7.22
CA ASP A 49 -20.93 3.13 7.63
C ASP A 49 -21.30 2.16 6.50
N GLN A 50 -20.60 2.30 5.37
CA GLN A 50 -20.87 1.54 4.15
C GLN A 50 -19.60 1.39 3.28
N PRO A 51 -19.62 0.50 2.26
CA PRO A 51 -18.56 0.42 1.25
C PRO A 51 -18.33 1.72 0.47
N ILE A 52 -17.19 1.80 -0.24
CA ILE A 52 -16.80 2.98 -1.01
C ILE A 52 -17.72 3.20 -2.22
N THR A 53 -18.48 4.30 -2.23
CA THR A 53 -19.41 4.63 -3.34
C THR A 53 -18.93 5.73 -4.27
N SER A 54 -17.77 6.35 -4.00
CA SER A 54 -17.12 7.31 -4.91
C SER A 54 -15.60 7.27 -4.74
N GLY A 55 -14.86 7.41 -5.84
CA GLY A 55 -13.41 7.52 -5.83
C GLY A 55 -12.87 8.94 -5.59
N ASN A 56 -13.72 9.97 -5.65
CA ASN A 56 -13.33 11.35 -5.40
C ASN A 56 -13.69 11.78 -3.98
N ALA A 57 -12.75 12.42 -3.30
CA ALA A 57 -12.93 12.93 -1.95
C ALA A 57 -13.98 14.04 -1.85
N GLU A 58 -14.21 14.76 -2.95
CA GLU A 58 -15.12 15.92 -3.01
C GLU A 58 -16.57 15.57 -3.36
N ASP A 59 -16.81 14.36 -3.89
CA ASP A 59 -18.16 13.95 -4.24
C ASP A 59 -18.96 13.60 -2.97
N PRO A 60 -20.23 14.05 -2.85
CA PRO A 60 -21.07 13.63 -1.74
C PRO A 60 -21.29 12.10 -1.78
N PRO A 61 -21.20 11.39 -0.63
CA PRO A 61 -21.52 9.97 -0.59
C PRO A 61 -22.95 9.73 -1.06
N SER A 62 -23.13 8.75 -1.92
CA SER A 62 -24.44 8.15 -2.12
C SER A 62 -24.69 7.23 -0.93
N ILE A 63 -25.65 7.56 -0.07
CA ILE A 63 -26.05 6.67 1.02
C ILE A 63 -26.74 5.46 0.41
N LEU A 64 -26.23 4.27 0.70
CA LEU A 64 -26.79 3.03 0.18
C LEU A 64 -28.11 2.72 0.88
N GLU A 65 -29.10 2.30 0.10
CA GLU A 65 -30.31 1.67 0.61
C GLU A 65 -29.97 0.31 1.25
N LYS A 66 -30.77 -0.11 2.23
CA LYS A 66 -30.52 -1.37 2.95
C LYS A 66 -31.17 -2.51 2.20
N GLU A 67 -30.60 -3.71 2.32
CA GLU A 67 -31.13 -4.92 1.67
C GLU A 67 -32.63 -5.15 1.95
N GLN A 68 -33.08 -4.84 3.17
CA GLN A 68 -34.48 -4.93 3.60
C GLN A 68 -35.45 -4.02 2.82
N ASP A 69 -34.95 -3.01 2.10
CA ASP A 69 -35.75 -2.08 1.31
C ASP A 69 -36.06 -2.64 -0.09
N PHE A 70 -35.51 -3.81 -0.45
CA PHE A 70 -35.66 -4.45 -1.75
C PHE A 70 -36.55 -5.70 -1.69
N PRO A 71 -37.26 -6.05 -2.78
CA PRO A 71 -38.19 -7.18 -2.79
C PRO A 71 -37.50 -8.56 -2.74
N ASN A 72 -36.20 -8.62 -3.07
CA ASN A 72 -35.37 -9.84 -3.02
C ASN A 72 -33.88 -9.49 -3.18
N GLU A 73 -33.03 -10.45 -2.86
CA GLU A 73 -31.56 -10.38 -2.96
C GLU A 73 -31.08 -9.98 -4.38
N GLN A 74 -31.71 -10.49 -5.44
CA GLN A 74 -31.33 -10.17 -6.81
C GLN A 74 -31.56 -8.69 -7.16
N ALA A 75 -32.66 -8.11 -6.68
CA ALA A 75 -32.94 -6.68 -6.86
C ALA A 75 -31.93 -5.82 -6.09
N TYR A 76 -31.56 -6.23 -4.88
CA TYR A 76 -30.54 -5.54 -4.09
C TYR A 76 -29.15 -5.61 -4.74
N HIS A 77 -28.73 -6.79 -5.21
CA HIS A 77 -27.48 -6.93 -5.95
C HIS A 77 -27.45 -6.06 -7.20
N SER A 78 -28.53 -6.06 -7.99
CA SER A 78 -28.64 -5.22 -9.19
C SER A 78 -28.52 -3.72 -8.87
N TYR A 79 -29.05 -3.28 -7.72
CA TYR A 79 -28.88 -1.93 -7.21
C TYR A 79 -27.43 -1.62 -6.81
N LEU A 80 -26.70 -2.59 -6.24
CA LEU A 80 -25.33 -2.42 -5.79
C LEU A 80 -24.29 -2.38 -6.92
N GLU A 81 -24.55 -2.99 -8.08
CA GLU A 81 -23.60 -3.09 -9.19
C GLU A 81 -22.87 -1.78 -9.56
N PRO A 82 -23.54 -0.62 -9.79
CA PRO A 82 -22.84 0.62 -10.12
C PRO A 82 -21.96 1.14 -8.96
N PHE A 83 -22.24 0.76 -7.72
CA PHE A 83 -21.41 1.12 -6.56
C PHE A 83 -20.21 0.17 -6.43
N ARG A 84 -20.41 -1.12 -6.70
CA ARG A 84 -19.32 -2.11 -6.77
C ARG A 84 -18.29 -1.76 -7.82
N GLU A 85 -18.70 -1.30 -9.00
CA GLU A 85 -17.76 -0.85 -10.05
C GLU A 85 -16.87 0.32 -9.56
N LYS A 86 -17.43 1.24 -8.77
CA LYS A 86 -16.68 2.37 -8.19
C LYS A 86 -15.74 1.90 -7.08
N GLU A 87 -16.22 1.05 -6.18
CA GLU A 87 -15.40 0.43 -5.14
C GLU A 87 -14.22 -0.34 -5.74
N GLU A 88 -14.48 -1.12 -6.80
CA GLU A 88 -13.47 -1.88 -7.51
C GLU A 88 -12.42 -0.99 -8.13
N THR A 89 -12.85 0.02 -8.89
CA THR A 89 -11.93 0.98 -9.51
C THR A 89 -11.06 1.66 -8.47
N TYR A 90 -11.67 2.12 -7.36
CA TYR A 90 -10.95 2.77 -6.27
C TYR A 90 -9.94 1.82 -5.60
N THR A 91 -10.38 0.64 -5.21
CA THR A 91 -9.58 -0.35 -4.47
C THR A 91 -8.43 -0.85 -5.32
N LYS A 92 -8.68 -1.25 -6.57
CA LYS A 92 -7.64 -1.65 -7.53
C LYS A 92 -6.59 -0.56 -7.70
N GLN A 93 -7.03 0.68 -7.89
CA GLN A 93 -6.10 1.80 -8.02
C GLN A 93 -5.21 1.98 -6.79
N LYS A 94 -5.75 1.88 -5.56
CA LYS A 94 -4.96 2.01 -4.33
C LYS A 94 -3.99 0.85 -4.14
N LEU A 95 -4.45 -0.39 -4.28
CA LEU A 95 -3.60 -1.58 -4.10
C LEU A 95 -2.49 -1.64 -5.15
N THR A 96 -2.81 -1.40 -6.43
CA THR A 96 -1.81 -1.34 -7.51
C THR A 96 -0.73 -0.31 -7.19
N ARG A 97 -1.11 0.91 -6.78
CA ARG A 97 -0.16 1.98 -6.46
C ARG A 97 0.70 1.67 -5.24
N ALA A 98 0.10 1.11 -4.19
CA ALA A 98 0.86 0.72 -3.01
C ALA A 98 1.95 -0.29 -3.36
N ILE A 99 1.63 -1.30 -4.18
CA ILE A 99 2.60 -2.31 -4.61
C ILE A 99 3.65 -1.72 -5.55
N GLU A 100 3.23 -0.99 -6.58
CA GLU A 100 4.14 -0.46 -7.61
C GLU A 100 5.09 0.61 -7.05
N ASP A 101 4.61 1.55 -6.22
CA ASP A 101 5.45 2.61 -5.63
C ASP A 101 6.43 2.07 -4.57
N LEU A 102 6.03 1.05 -3.80
CA LEU A 102 6.95 0.35 -2.90
C LEU A 102 8.05 -0.35 -3.72
N THR A 103 7.65 -1.08 -4.76
CA THR A 103 8.56 -1.88 -5.57
C THR A 103 9.54 -1.02 -6.37
N SER A 104 9.08 0.09 -6.95
CA SER A 104 9.94 1.07 -7.63
C SER A 104 10.95 1.69 -6.66
N SER A 105 10.52 1.89 -5.41
CA SER A 105 11.37 2.34 -4.32
C SER A 105 12.30 1.23 -3.82
N GLY A 106 12.27 0.00 -4.33
CA GLY A 106 13.10 -1.12 -3.89
C GLY A 106 12.68 -1.75 -2.55
N LEU A 107 11.40 -1.63 -2.21
CA LEU A 107 10.75 -2.26 -1.07
C LEU A 107 9.77 -3.30 -1.61
N TYR A 108 9.78 -4.50 -1.03
CA TYR A 108 9.10 -5.66 -1.62
C TYR A 108 8.00 -6.14 -0.67
N PRO A 109 6.74 -5.68 -0.86
CA PRO A 109 5.64 -6.12 -0.02
C PRO A 109 5.34 -7.61 -0.21
N LEU A 110 4.98 -8.29 0.88
CA LEU A 110 4.67 -9.73 0.88
C LEU A 110 3.24 -10.07 1.30
N ALA A 111 2.52 -9.13 1.91
CA ALA A 111 1.15 -9.31 2.37
C ALA A 111 0.42 -7.96 2.43
N PHE A 112 -0.87 -8.02 2.77
CA PHE A 112 -1.74 -6.87 2.97
C PHE A 112 -2.26 -6.80 4.40
N GLU A 113 -2.58 -5.61 4.87
CA GLU A 113 -3.37 -5.36 6.07
C GLU A 113 -4.30 -4.20 5.76
N ALA A 114 -5.61 -4.39 5.91
CA ALA A 114 -6.55 -3.30 5.71
C ALA A 114 -6.34 -2.24 6.81
N PRO A 115 -6.20 -0.94 6.47
CA PRO A 115 -6.22 0.15 7.45
C PRO A 115 -7.41 0.01 8.41
N HIS A 116 -7.12 -0.01 9.71
CA HIS A 116 -8.11 -0.24 10.77
C HIS A 116 -8.94 -1.53 10.60
N TYR A 117 -8.38 -2.57 9.97
CA TYR A 117 -9.02 -3.87 9.77
C TYR A 117 -10.35 -3.82 9.01
N THR A 118 -10.58 -2.75 8.25
CA THR A 118 -11.89 -2.43 7.70
C THR A 118 -11.85 -2.43 6.19
N MET A 119 -12.65 -3.30 5.60
CA MET A 119 -12.81 -3.48 4.17
C MET A 119 -14.09 -4.30 3.96
N SER A 120 -14.85 -4.00 2.89
CA SER A 120 -16.02 -4.79 2.55
C SER A 120 -15.64 -6.21 2.09
N ASP A 121 -16.58 -7.15 2.12
CA ASP A 121 -16.40 -8.49 1.53
C ASP A 121 -15.95 -8.41 0.06
N TYR A 122 -16.55 -7.50 -0.72
CA TYR A 122 -16.14 -7.26 -2.11
C TYR A 122 -14.72 -6.67 -2.21
N GLY A 123 -14.34 -5.81 -1.27
CA GLY A 123 -12.97 -5.31 -1.13
C GLY A 123 -11.97 -6.45 -0.87
N TYR A 124 -12.30 -7.40 0.00
CA TYR A 124 -11.46 -8.58 0.24
C TYR A 124 -11.36 -9.47 -1.00
N GLN A 125 -12.45 -9.61 -1.77
CA GLN A 125 -12.44 -10.29 -3.07
C GLN A 125 -11.49 -9.61 -4.07
N ILE A 126 -11.42 -8.29 -4.08
CA ILE A 126 -10.48 -7.56 -4.94
C ILE A 126 -9.05 -7.75 -4.42
N ALA A 127 -8.83 -7.62 -3.10
CA ALA A 127 -7.51 -7.75 -2.48
C ALA A 127 -6.88 -9.14 -2.72
N SER A 128 -7.68 -10.22 -2.72
CA SER A 128 -7.20 -11.58 -3.00
C SER A 128 -6.64 -11.77 -4.42
N GLN A 129 -6.97 -10.87 -5.35
CA GLN A 129 -6.37 -10.86 -6.69
C GLN A 129 -4.92 -10.36 -6.67
N TYR A 130 -4.56 -9.58 -5.66
CA TYR A 130 -3.24 -8.97 -5.49
C TYR A 130 -2.37 -9.72 -4.50
N PHE A 131 -2.95 -10.24 -3.41
CA PHE A 131 -2.21 -10.83 -2.29
C PHE A 131 -2.68 -12.25 -1.98
N THR A 132 -1.77 -13.11 -1.55
CA THR A 132 -2.11 -14.45 -1.01
C THR A 132 -2.32 -14.47 0.50
N SER A 133 -1.98 -13.39 1.20
CA SER A 133 -2.09 -13.31 2.65
C SER A 133 -2.49 -11.92 3.13
N ILE A 134 -3.21 -11.91 4.25
CA ILE A 134 -3.62 -10.72 4.98
C ILE A 134 -3.24 -10.85 6.46
N PHE A 135 -2.85 -9.74 7.09
CA PHE A 135 -2.51 -9.64 8.50
C PHE A 135 -3.58 -8.85 9.27
N GLY A 136 -3.62 -9.05 10.58
CA GLY A 136 -4.42 -8.23 11.48
C GLY A 136 -5.76 -8.88 11.84
N GLN A 137 -6.75 -8.04 12.13
CA GLN A 137 -8.14 -8.46 12.22
C GLN A 137 -8.85 -8.27 10.87
N VAL A 138 -10.03 -8.87 10.74
CA VAL A 138 -10.88 -8.70 9.57
C VAL A 138 -12.28 -8.25 9.99
N GLN A 139 -12.89 -7.40 9.17
CA GLN A 139 -14.26 -6.96 9.37
C GLN A 139 -15.22 -8.14 9.15
N LEU A 140 -16.07 -8.41 10.13
CA LEU A 140 -16.97 -9.58 10.15
C LEU A 140 -18.37 -9.28 9.60
N SER A 141 -18.64 -8.03 9.22
CA SER A 141 -19.94 -7.58 8.72
C SER A 141 -19.78 -6.77 7.45
N SER A 142 -20.59 -7.05 6.43
CA SER A 142 -20.64 -6.22 5.20
C SER A 142 -21.48 -4.95 5.35
N THR A 143 -22.02 -4.67 6.53
CA THR A 143 -22.94 -3.53 6.79
C THR A 143 -22.44 -2.57 7.86
N THR A 144 -21.41 -2.92 8.62
CA THR A 144 -20.81 -2.03 9.60
C THR A 144 -19.33 -2.33 9.84
N TRP A 145 -18.52 -1.29 10.00
CA TRP A 145 -17.11 -1.42 10.38
C TRP A 145 -16.90 -1.76 11.86
N LYS A 146 -17.93 -1.63 12.69
CA LYS A 146 -17.85 -1.75 14.17
C LYS A 146 -17.62 -3.17 14.67
N THR A 147 -17.56 -4.14 13.76
CA THR A 147 -17.37 -5.56 14.08
C THR A 147 -16.18 -6.07 13.30
N SER A 148 -15.03 -6.17 13.97
CA SER A 148 -13.84 -6.85 13.48
C SER A 148 -13.45 -7.97 14.45
N GLY A 149 -12.68 -8.93 13.96
CA GLY A 149 -12.09 -9.94 14.83
C GLY A 149 -11.01 -10.73 14.11
N ALA A 150 -10.27 -11.49 14.91
CA ALA A 150 -9.29 -12.44 14.42
C ALA A 150 -9.44 -13.78 15.15
N PRO A 151 -9.31 -14.92 14.45
CA PRO A 151 -9.23 -16.21 15.11
C PRO A 151 -7.90 -16.36 15.85
N PRO A 152 -7.80 -17.28 16.84
CA PRO A 152 -6.55 -17.53 17.56
C PRO A 152 -5.44 -18.18 16.71
N PHE A 153 -5.75 -18.62 15.48
CA PHE A 153 -4.86 -19.41 14.63
C PHE A 153 -4.69 -18.80 13.24
N VAL A 154 -3.59 -19.14 12.56
CA VAL A 154 -3.47 -18.91 11.11
C VAL A 154 -4.56 -19.70 10.39
N THR A 155 -5.39 -19.02 9.60
CA THR A 155 -6.57 -19.63 8.95
C THR A 155 -6.74 -19.12 7.52
N ALA A 156 -7.68 -19.69 6.76
CA ALA A 156 -8.09 -19.18 5.45
C ALA A 156 -9.64 -19.10 5.38
N PRO A 157 -10.26 -18.12 6.07
CA PRO A 157 -11.70 -17.92 6.03
C PRO A 157 -12.20 -17.74 4.59
N SER A 158 -13.37 -18.30 4.27
CA SER A 158 -13.93 -18.25 2.90
C SER A 158 -14.16 -16.82 2.39
N MET A 159 -14.52 -15.90 3.29
CA MET A 159 -14.70 -14.46 3.00
C MET A 159 -13.41 -13.76 2.53
N LEU A 160 -12.23 -14.38 2.72
CA LEU A 160 -10.96 -13.83 2.26
C LEU A 160 -10.54 -14.42 0.90
N HIS A 161 -11.45 -15.13 0.23
CA HIS A 161 -11.31 -15.58 -1.16
C HIS A 161 -9.98 -16.32 -1.43
N GLY A 162 -9.57 -17.17 -0.48
CA GLY A 162 -8.35 -17.98 -0.58
C GLY A 162 -7.08 -17.33 -0.01
N MET A 163 -7.16 -16.10 0.51
CA MET A 163 -6.04 -15.53 1.28
C MET A 163 -5.88 -16.23 2.63
N THR A 164 -4.63 -16.34 3.08
CA THR A 164 -4.29 -16.78 4.44
C THR A 164 -4.35 -15.58 5.40
N LEU A 165 -5.09 -15.71 6.49
CA LEU A 165 -5.14 -14.73 7.58
C LEU A 165 -4.09 -15.07 8.64
N TYR A 166 -3.16 -14.13 8.85
CA TYR A 166 -2.24 -14.10 9.99
C TYR A 166 -2.84 -13.17 11.05
N PRO A 167 -3.42 -13.71 12.12
CA PRO A 167 -4.27 -12.93 13.03
C PRO A 167 -3.46 -12.01 13.94
N GLU A 168 -4.03 -10.86 14.25
CA GLU A 168 -3.66 -10.08 15.43
C GLU A 168 -4.57 -10.45 16.60
N THR A 169 -3.96 -10.91 17.69
CA THR A 169 -4.64 -11.50 18.85
C THR A 169 -4.28 -10.81 20.17
N ILE A 170 -3.14 -10.12 20.25
CA ILE A 170 -2.65 -9.50 21.49
C ILE A 170 -2.78 -7.98 21.49
N GLY A 171 -3.13 -7.35 20.36
CA GLY A 171 -3.39 -5.92 20.27
C GLY A 171 -2.14 -5.06 20.15
N PHE A 172 -2.16 -3.90 20.81
CA PHE A 172 -1.11 -2.88 20.72
C PHE A 172 -0.89 -2.15 22.05
N VAL A 173 0.22 -1.41 22.12
CA VAL A 173 0.58 -0.60 23.29
C VAL A 173 -0.33 0.64 23.37
N ASP A 174 -1.22 0.67 24.35
CA ASP A 174 -2.21 1.74 24.53
C ASP A 174 -1.79 2.72 25.62
N THR A 175 -1.16 3.82 25.21
CA THR A 175 -0.68 4.85 26.13
C THR A 175 -1.78 5.67 26.82
N SER A 176 -3.05 5.49 26.45
CA SER A 176 -4.17 6.13 27.15
C SER A 176 -4.51 5.43 28.47
N LYS A 177 -4.03 4.20 28.68
CA LYS A 177 -4.29 3.37 29.87
C LYS A 177 -3.22 3.57 30.93
N GLN A 178 -3.58 3.27 32.18
CA GLN A 178 -2.67 3.32 33.32
C GLN A 178 -1.51 2.32 33.18
N ASN A 179 -1.80 1.12 32.66
CA ASN A 179 -0.82 0.13 32.25
C ASN A 179 -0.88 -0.05 30.72
N PRO A 180 0.00 0.61 29.94
CA PRO A 180 -0.04 0.54 28.47
C PRO A 180 0.18 -0.84 27.85
N LEU A 181 0.76 -1.79 28.59
CA LEU A 181 1.00 -3.17 28.14
C LEU A 181 0.01 -4.17 28.76
N GLY A 182 -0.85 -3.73 29.69
CA GLY A 182 -1.64 -4.64 30.51
C GLY A 182 -2.58 -5.55 29.73
N GLU A 183 -3.28 -5.03 28.72
CA GLU A 183 -4.16 -5.84 27.87
C GLU A 183 -3.37 -6.81 26.98
N MET A 184 -2.18 -6.40 26.51
CA MET A 184 -1.33 -7.29 25.72
C MET A 184 -0.84 -8.46 26.59
N GLU A 185 -0.46 -8.20 27.84
CA GLU A 185 -0.05 -9.23 28.79
C GLU A 185 -1.18 -10.23 29.10
N GLU A 186 -2.40 -9.72 29.28
CA GLU A 186 -3.60 -10.55 29.47
C GLU A 186 -3.87 -11.43 28.25
N HIS A 187 -3.86 -10.86 27.05
CA HIS A 187 -4.10 -11.62 25.82
C HIS A 187 -2.98 -12.61 25.51
N ILE A 188 -1.71 -12.29 25.77
CA ILE A 188 -0.61 -13.25 25.68
C ILE A 188 -0.88 -14.45 26.59
N SER A 189 -1.30 -14.19 27.83
CA SER A 189 -1.62 -15.25 28.79
C SER A 189 -2.75 -16.16 28.31
N GLN A 190 -3.79 -15.59 27.68
CA GLN A 190 -4.88 -16.35 27.06
C GLN A 190 -4.41 -17.16 25.85
N MET A 191 -3.48 -16.61 25.04
CA MET A 191 -2.98 -17.28 23.84
C MET A 191 -2.10 -18.49 24.13
N ILE A 192 -1.45 -18.55 25.31
CA ILE A 192 -0.64 -19.70 25.74
C ILE A 192 -1.48 -20.99 25.85
N ASP A 193 -2.78 -20.88 26.13
CA ASP A 193 -3.68 -22.02 26.25
C ASP A 193 -4.04 -22.67 24.90
N PHE A 194 -3.74 -21.99 23.78
CA PHE A 194 -4.02 -22.48 22.42
C PHE A 194 -2.76 -23.03 21.75
N GLU A 195 -2.59 -24.36 21.75
CA GLU A 195 -1.51 -25.01 21.01
C GLU A 195 -1.59 -24.67 19.51
N GLY A 196 -0.49 -24.14 18.95
CA GLY A 196 -0.45 -23.62 17.57
C GLY A 196 -1.11 -22.25 17.37
N GLY A 197 -1.51 -21.60 18.46
CA GLY A 197 -2.02 -20.23 18.48
C GLY A 197 -0.99 -19.21 18.05
N VAL A 198 -1.46 -18.05 17.62
CA VAL A 198 -0.61 -16.93 17.18
C VAL A 198 -0.73 -15.80 18.19
N ALA A 199 0.38 -15.33 18.73
CA ALA A 199 0.45 -14.08 19.48
C ALA A 199 0.85 -12.93 18.54
N GLY A 200 -0.13 -12.36 17.84
CA GLY A 200 0.07 -11.29 16.85
C GLY A 200 -0.32 -9.92 17.42
N GLY A 201 0.59 -8.96 17.35
CA GLY A 201 0.37 -7.59 17.82
C GLY A 201 1.14 -6.57 16.98
N PHE A 202 0.83 -5.28 17.16
CA PHE A 202 1.54 -4.21 16.47
C PHE A 202 2.08 -3.15 17.43
N TYR A 203 3.15 -2.48 17.00
CA TYR A 203 3.84 -1.47 17.78
C TYR A 203 4.04 -0.19 16.96
N HIS A 204 3.55 0.93 17.49
CA HIS A 204 3.66 2.22 16.81
C HIS A 204 5.09 2.79 16.91
N PRO A 205 5.79 3.07 15.79
CA PRO A 205 7.17 3.54 15.83
C PRO A 205 7.38 4.88 16.55
N TYR A 206 6.37 5.75 16.61
CA TYR A 206 6.47 7.04 17.31
C TYR A 206 6.66 6.89 18.83
N LEU A 207 6.33 5.73 19.41
CA LEU A 207 6.54 5.42 20.82
C LEU A 207 8.03 5.23 21.17
N GLY A 208 8.90 5.09 20.17
CA GLY A 208 10.33 4.88 20.34
C GLY A 208 10.63 3.59 21.12
N MET A 209 11.68 3.60 21.94
CA MET A 209 12.14 2.42 22.71
C MET A 209 11.47 2.28 24.08
N LYS A 210 10.50 3.13 24.43
CA LYS A 210 9.99 3.21 25.81
C LYS A 210 9.38 1.90 26.29
N TYR A 211 8.56 1.26 25.46
CA TYR A 211 7.82 0.04 25.81
C TYR A 211 8.28 -1.19 25.01
N LEU A 212 9.01 -0.99 23.90
CA LEU A 212 9.42 -2.07 23.00
C LEU A 212 10.23 -3.17 23.70
N PRO A 213 11.24 -2.89 24.55
CA PRO A 213 12.01 -3.96 25.21
C PRO A 213 11.16 -4.85 26.11
N GLU A 214 10.22 -4.26 26.85
CA GLU A 214 9.31 -5.00 27.75
C GLU A 214 8.32 -5.84 26.94
N LEU A 215 7.75 -5.30 25.87
CA LEU A 215 6.88 -6.05 24.97
C LEU A 215 7.60 -7.26 24.35
N VAL A 216 8.82 -7.09 23.85
CA VAL A 216 9.61 -8.18 23.27
C VAL A 216 9.93 -9.24 24.33
N ASP A 217 10.33 -8.81 25.54
CA ASP A 217 10.60 -9.72 26.67
C ASP A 217 9.36 -10.50 27.10
N GLN A 218 8.17 -9.90 27.05
CA GLN A 218 6.90 -10.62 27.27
C GLN A 218 6.61 -11.66 26.18
N MET A 219 6.83 -11.31 24.91
CA MET A 219 6.62 -12.24 23.79
C MET A 219 7.62 -13.40 23.79
N GLU A 220 8.89 -13.16 24.12
CA GLU A 220 9.93 -14.19 24.19
C GLU A 220 9.75 -15.17 25.36
N ARG A 221 8.91 -14.83 26.35
CA ARG A 221 8.55 -15.72 27.46
C ARG A 221 7.44 -16.71 27.13
N ILE A 222 6.79 -16.58 25.97
CA ILE A 222 5.79 -17.55 25.52
C ILE A 222 6.49 -18.90 25.31
N PRO A 223 6.12 -19.96 26.05
CA PRO A 223 6.79 -21.25 25.98
C PRO A 223 6.64 -21.86 24.59
N ASP A 224 7.70 -22.53 24.11
CA ASP A 224 7.72 -23.25 22.84
C ASP A 224 7.27 -22.42 21.61
N SER A 225 7.47 -21.09 21.67
CA SER A 225 7.11 -20.18 20.59
C SER A 225 8.18 -20.07 19.50
N GLU A 226 7.73 -19.79 18.26
CA GLU A 226 8.60 -19.46 17.13
C GLU A 226 8.17 -18.12 16.52
N TRP A 227 9.15 -17.27 16.20
CA TRP A 227 8.90 -16.04 15.46
C TRP A 227 8.59 -16.32 13.99
N LEU A 228 7.47 -15.78 13.51
CA LEU A 228 7.09 -15.85 12.10
C LEU A 228 8.08 -15.06 11.22
N ASP A 229 8.82 -15.76 10.37
CA ASP A 229 9.52 -15.15 9.23
C ASP A 229 8.69 -15.31 7.96
N LEU A 230 7.97 -14.24 7.57
CA LEU A 230 7.08 -14.26 6.41
C LEU A 230 7.79 -14.66 5.12
N LYS A 231 9.10 -14.38 4.96
CA LYS A 231 9.87 -14.77 3.77
C LYS A 231 10.08 -16.27 3.65
N LYS A 232 9.98 -17.00 4.78
CA LYS A 232 10.02 -18.48 4.81
C LYS A 232 8.65 -19.12 4.62
N THR A 233 7.63 -18.33 4.32
CA THR A 233 6.32 -18.82 3.87
C THR A 233 6.18 -18.66 2.36
N LYS A 234 5.14 -19.26 1.77
CA LYS A 234 4.81 -19.05 0.35
C LYS A 234 3.92 -17.83 0.23
N GLN A 235 4.44 -16.77 -0.40
CA GLN A 235 3.71 -15.54 -0.65
C GLN A 235 3.72 -15.20 -2.12
N THR A 236 2.65 -14.56 -2.58
CA THR A 236 2.56 -13.95 -3.90
C THR A 236 1.87 -12.61 -3.78
N VAL A 237 2.53 -11.58 -4.29
CA VAL A 237 1.99 -10.23 -4.48
C VAL A 237 2.12 -9.87 -5.94
N LYS A 238 1.03 -9.47 -6.60
CA LYS A 238 1.05 -9.21 -8.04
C LYS A 238 0.20 -8.02 -8.46
N THR A 239 0.68 -7.33 -9.49
CA THR A 239 -0.05 -6.38 -10.35
C THR A 239 0.25 -6.76 -11.81
N ASP A 240 -0.26 -5.97 -12.76
CA ASP A 240 0.09 -6.15 -14.19
C ASP A 240 1.59 -5.89 -14.46
N LYS A 241 2.27 -5.11 -13.61
CA LYS A 241 3.68 -4.72 -13.80
C LYS A 241 4.62 -5.37 -12.79
N VAL A 242 4.13 -5.79 -11.64
CA VAL A 242 4.96 -6.31 -10.55
C VAL A 242 4.52 -7.71 -10.19
N GLU A 243 5.49 -8.62 -10.03
CA GLU A 243 5.26 -9.93 -9.44
C GLU A 243 6.34 -10.17 -8.38
N ILE A 244 5.92 -10.40 -7.13
CA ILE A 244 6.78 -10.69 -5.99
C ILE A 244 6.34 -12.03 -5.42
N HIS A 245 7.26 -12.97 -5.26
CA HIS A 245 6.95 -14.24 -4.62
C HIS A 245 8.08 -14.77 -3.76
N THR A 246 7.70 -15.53 -2.74
CA THR A 246 8.60 -16.29 -1.87
C THR A 246 8.24 -17.77 -1.96
N SER A 247 9.25 -18.64 -2.01
CA SER A 247 9.03 -20.10 -2.14
C SER A 247 9.09 -20.84 -0.80
N GLY A 248 9.35 -20.12 0.29
CA GLY A 248 9.52 -20.66 1.64
C GLY A 248 10.98 -20.84 2.08
N ASP A 249 11.95 -20.46 1.25
CA ASP A 249 13.39 -20.55 1.52
C ASP A 249 13.99 -19.26 2.11
N GLY A 250 13.17 -18.24 2.36
CA GLY A 250 13.60 -16.93 2.83
C GLY A 250 14.01 -15.96 1.72
N THR A 251 14.01 -16.38 0.46
CA THR A 251 14.35 -15.53 -0.69
C THR A 251 13.11 -14.86 -1.29
N ILE A 252 13.25 -13.58 -1.63
CA ILE A 252 12.22 -12.81 -2.34
C ILE A 252 12.62 -12.73 -3.81
N GLN A 253 11.76 -13.24 -4.68
CA GLN A 253 11.92 -13.13 -6.13
C GLN A 253 11.01 -12.01 -6.61
N VAL A 254 11.57 -11.11 -7.41
CA VAL A 254 10.86 -9.90 -7.88
C VAL A 254 11.02 -9.79 -9.39
N LYS A 255 9.90 -9.73 -10.10
CA LYS A 255 9.83 -9.25 -11.48
C LYS A 255 9.22 -7.86 -11.45
N ASN A 256 10.01 -6.87 -11.83
CA ASN A 256 9.58 -5.49 -11.86
C ASN A 256 9.57 -4.98 -13.30
N GLY A 257 8.37 -4.73 -13.83
CA GLY A 257 8.10 -4.10 -15.11
C GLY A 257 7.73 -2.61 -15.00
N VAL A 258 7.80 -2.00 -13.81
CA VAL A 258 7.56 -0.57 -13.62
C VAL A 258 8.67 0.21 -14.32
N SER A 259 8.29 0.98 -15.33
CA SER A 259 9.21 1.86 -16.06
C SER A 259 9.45 3.15 -15.27
N ALA A 260 10.72 3.55 -15.12
CA ALA A 260 11.08 4.81 -14.49
C ALA A 260 10.51 6.05 -15.21
N ILE A 261 10.18 5.92 -16.51
CA ILE A 261 9.52 6.98 -17.29
C ILE A 261 8.04 7.04 -16.93
N ASP A 262 7.36 5.89 -16.85
CA ASP A 262 5.94 5.83 -16.51
C ASP A 262 5.71 6.32 -15.08
N GLU A 263 6.60 5.94 -14.16
CA GLU A 263 6.60 6.42 -12.78
C GLU A 263 6.76 7.95 -12.71
N PHE A 264 7.69 8.54 -13.47
CA PHE A 264 7.86 9.99 -13.53
C PHE A 264 6.56 10.71 -13.96
N PHE A 265 5.87 10.19 -14.98
CA PHE A 265 4.62 10.78 -15.47
C PHE A 265 3.43 10.52 -14.54
N ASP A 266 3.36 9.36 -13.87
CA ASP A 266 2.30 9.04 -12.91
C ASP A 266 2.42 9.85 -11.61
N HIS A 267 3.66 10.09 -11.14
CA HIS A 267 3.96 10.92 -9.98
C HIS A 267 3.51 12.36 -10.17
N HIS A 268 3.78 12.88 -11.36
CA HIS A 268 3.33 14.18 -11.80
C HIS A 268 1.97 14.00 -12.45
N ARG A 269 0.94 13.61 -11.67
CA ARG A 269 -0.45 13.61 -12.15
C ARG A 269 -0.83 15.03 -12.57
N GLN A 270 -0.59 15.35 -13.83
CA GLN A 270 -0.61 16.72 -14.31
C GLN A 270 -2.06 17.19 -14.42
N THR A 271 -2.40 18.20 -13.66
CA THR A 271 -3.54 19.06 -13.97
C THR A 271 -3.42 19.53 -15.44
N PRO A 272 -4.52 19.88 -16.12
CA PRO A 272 -4.45 20.41 -17.49
C PRO A 272 -3.44 21.56 -17.65
N LEU A 273 -3.26 22.36 -16.60
CA LEU A 273 -2.29 23.44 -16.54
C LEU A 273 -0.83 22.93 -16.53
N GLU A 274 -0.52 21.93 -15.74
CA GLU A 274 0.82 21.33 -15.70
C GLU A 274 1.18 20.65 -17.02
N LYS A 275 0.20 20.02 -17.69
CA LYS A 275 0.39 19.50 -19.06
C LYS A 275 0.78 20.60 -20.03
N ALA A 276 0.12 21.75 -19.97
CA ALA A 276 0.46 22.90 -20.80
C ALA A 276 1.89 23.42 -20.50
N LEU A 277 2.29 23.46 -19.23
CA LEU A 277 3.63 23.89 -18.81
C LEU A 277 4.73 22.93 -19.26
N TRP A 278 4.48 21.62 -19.26
CA TRP A 278 5.44 20.64 -19.78
C TRP A 278 5.57 20.69 -21.30
N ILE A 279 4.47 20.86 -22.02
CA ILE A 279 4.50 21.09 -23.48
C ILE A 279 5.31 22.34 -23.80
N LEU A 280 5.08 23.43 -23.06
CA LEU A 280 5.85 24.67 -23.21
C LEU A 280 7.34 24.44 -22.94
N SER A 281 7.68 23.74 -21.85
CA SER A 281 9.06 23.39 -21.50
C SER A 281 9.75 22.57 -22.59
N ALA A 282 9.05 21.58 -23.17
CA ALA A 282 9.58 20.77 -24.26
C ALA A 282 9.83 21.59 -25.53
N VAL A 283 8.91 22.50 -25.88
CA VAL A 283 9.09 23.43 -27.01
C VAL A 283 10.31 24.33 -26.79
N VAL A 284 10.45 24.92 -25.60
CA VAL A 284 11.61 25.76 -25.25
C VAL A 284 12.91 24.96 -25.34
N LEU A 285 12.94 23.73 -24.80
CA LEU A 285 14.11 22.86 -24.89
C LEU A 285 14.50 22.56 -26.36
N LEU A 286 13.51 22.31 -27.22
CA LEU A 286 13.74 22.11 -28.65
C LEU A 286 14.37 23.34 -29.30
N PHE A 287 13.88 24.55 -28.98
CA PHE A 287 14.48 25.80 -29.46
C PHE A 287 15.92 25.98 -28.96
N VAL A 288 16.22 25.63 -27.71
CA VAL A 288 17.58 25.67 -27.17
C VAL A 288 18.49 24.69 -27.90
N ILE A 289 18.05 23.45 -28.12
CA ILE A 289 18.81 22.43 -28.87
C ILE A 289 19.07 22.91 -30.30
N MET A 290 18.06 23.46 -30.97
CA MET A 290 18.19 24.01 -32.32
C MET A 290 19.17 25.18 -32.36
N PHE A 291 19.07 26.11 -31.40
CA PHE A 291 19.97 27.26 -31.30
C PHE A 291 21.41 26.82 -31.07
N VAL A 292 21.65 25.88 -30.14
CA VAL A 292 22.98 25.31 -29.86
C VAL A 292 23.52 24.61 -31.10
N SER A 293 22.71 23.77 -31.77
CA SER A 293 23.09 23.09 -33.00
C SER A 293 23.46 24.08 -34.11
N TYR A 294 22.68 25.15 -34.25
CA TYR A 294 22.92 26.22 -35.21
C TYR A 294 24.20 27.02 -34.90
N THR A 295 24.46 27.31 -33.61
CA THR A 295 25.72 27.97 -33.21
C THR A 295 26.93 27.09 -33.48
N PHE A 296 26.85 25.78 -33.20
CA PHE A 296 27.90 24.83 -33.57
C PHE A 296 28.11 24.76 -35.09
N TYR A 297 27.02 24.71 -35.86
CA TYR A 297 27.07 24.72 -37.32
C TYR A 297 27.74 25.99 -37.88
N LEU A 298 27.35 27.18 -37.38
CA LEU A 298 27.96 28.46 -37.76
C LEU A 298 29.45 28.50 -37.39
N ARG A 299 29.82 28.04 -36.20
CA ARG A 299 31.22 28.01 -35.76
C ARG A 299 32.07 27.07 -36.63
N ALA A 300 31.51 25.93 -37.05
CA ALA A 300 32.17 24.99 -37.94
C ALA A 300 32.34 25.56 -39.37
N THR A 301 31.34 26.25 -39.91
CA THR A 301 31.39 26.86 -41.24
C THR A 301 32.30 28.10 -41.29
N LEU A 302 32.30 28.96 -40.26
CA LEU A 302 33.23 30.09 -40.15
C LEU A 302 34.70 29.63 -40.04
N LYS A 303 34.99 28.57 -39.25
CA LYS A 303 36.33 27.96 -39.23
C LYS A 303 36.76 27.46 -40.61
N LYS A 304 35.87 26.82 -41.37
CA LYS A 304 36.16 26.38 -42.75
C LYS A 304 36.45 27.55 -43.70
N ARG A 305 35.78 28.71 -43.52
CA ARG A 305 35.97 29.90 -44.37
C ARG A 305 37.31 30.58 -44.13
N ILE A 306 37.70 30.78 -42.85
CA ILE A 306 39.00 31.35 -42.47
C ILE A 306 40.17 30.48 -42.98
N PHE A 307 40.03 29.14 -42.93
CA PHE A 307 41.05 28.23 -43.47
C PHE A 307 41.17 28.27 -45.01
N LYS A 308 40.08 28.57 -45.74
CA LYS A 308 40.12 28.76 -47.19
C LYS A 308 40.78 30.09 -47.57
N GLU A 309 40.46 31.18 -46.87
CA GLU A 309 41.05 32.51 -47.15
C GLU A 309 42.55 32.56 -46.84
N ARG A 310 43.04 31.85 -45.81
CA ARG A 310 44.49 31.72 -45.56
C ARG A 310 45.24 30.91 -46.62
N ARG A 311 44.57 30.01 -47.35
CA ARG A 311 45.16 29.26 -48.47
C ARG A 311 45.17 30.06 -49.79
N SER A 312 44.34 31.09 -49.93
CA SER A 312 44.32 31.95 -51.12
C SER A 312 45.19 33.20 -51.01
N LEU A 313 45.77 33.45 -49.83
CA LEU A 313 46.65 34.60 -49.53
C LEU A 313 48.12 34.17 -49.28
N GLY A 314 48.49 32.95 -49.69
CA GLY A 314 49.87 32.44 -49.67
C GLY A 314 50.35 32.10 -51.07
#